data_AF-A0A536BZQ8-F1
#
_entry.id   AF-A0A536BZQ8-F1
#
_cell.length_a   1.000
_cell.length_b   1.000
_cell.length_c   1.000
_cell.angle_alpha   90.00
_cell.angle_beta   90.00
_cell.angle_gamma   90.00
#
_symmetry.space_group_name_H-M   'P 1'
#
loop_
_entity.id
_entity.type
_entity.pdbx_description
1 polymer ?
#
loop_
_entity_poly.entity_id
_entity_poly.type
_entity_poly.pdbx_seq_one_letter_code
_entity_poly.pdbx_strand_id
1 'polypeptide(L)'
;MRVAICALLTAVILIPGAILGIAAGGLVNGTLPGNATDPIKLALTVLSSFIGMFVGGAAWGWSISRVTKAAAGRRMAVAGGIGFALCTIVVVLTLGFLEDLVVQQQRGPQLPIHNVFTMLFVPAAAMITGASGAMLGFGMRDPALAGRLAWLCAISGGCAFLVVNLTLDGLGFRVGAPGAEARATMITTALLGNLAAALAGGAIIGYCARGWSRAFAGSGS
;
A
#
# COMPACT_ATOMS: atom_id res chain seq x y z
N MET A 1 1.26 -2.16 23.75
CA MET A 1 0.43 -1.04 23.24
C MET A 1 0.89 -0.47 21.90
N ARG A 2 2.16 -0.01 21.73
CA ARG A 2 2.62 0.65 20.48
C ARG A 2 2.41 -0.16 19.19
N VAL A 3 2.64 -1.47 19.21
CA VAL A 3 2.45 -2.36 18.05
C VAL A 3 1.02 -2.31 17.50
N ALA A 4 0.03 -2.51 18.38
CA ALA A 4 -1.39 -2.50 18.00
C ALA A 4 -1.82 -1.12 17.49
N ILE A 5 -1.36 -0.04 18.13
CA ILE A 5 -1.66 1.33 17.69
C ILE A 5 -1.09 1.59 16.29
N CYS A 6 0.18 1.23 16.03
CA CYS A 6 0.78 1.40 14.71
C CYS A 6 0.08 0.55 13.64
N ALA A 7 -0.32 -0.68 13.96
CA ALA A 7 -1.13 -1.51 13.06
C ALA A 7 -2.45 -0.81 12.70
N LEU A 8 -3.23 -0.40 13.71
CA LEU A 8 -4.51 0.27 13.52
C LEU A 8 -4.37 1.58 12.76
N LEU A 9 -3.40 2.44 13.10
CA LEU A 9 -3.18 3.70 12.38
C LEU A 9 -2.79 3.46 10.92
N THR A 10 -2.01 2.42 10.64
CA THR A 10 -1.62 2.10 9.26
C THR A 10 -2.85 1.69 8.44
N ALA A 11 -3.69 0.82 8.99
CA ALA A 11 -4.94 0.43 8.34
C ALA A 11 -5.93 1.60 8.19
N VAL A 12 -6.23 2.30 9.29
CA VAL A 12 -7.29 3.33 9.35
C VAL A 12 -6.91 4.60 8.60
N ILE A 13 -5.62 4.88 8.39
CA ILE A 13 -5.20 6.08 7.66
C ILE A 13 -4.86 5.77 6.20
N LEU A 14 -4.07 4.72 5.92
CA LEU A 14 -3.64 4.46 4.55
C LEU A 14 -4.74 3.90 3.66
N ILE A 15 -5.66 3.07 4.19
CA ILE A 15 -6.76 2.52 3.37
C ILE A 15 -7.69 3.65 2.90
N PRO A 16 -8.23 4.54 3.78
CA PRO A 16 -8.97 5.71 3.31
C PRO A 16 -8.14 6.65 2.45
N GLY A 17 -6.84 6.83 2.74
CA GLY A 17 -5.94 7.60 1.89
C GLY A 17 -5.84 7.07 0.46
N ALA A 18 -5.75 5.75 0.29
CA ALA A 18 -5.79 5.09 -1.00
C ALA A 18 -7.13 5.31 -1.71
N ILE A 19 -8.24 5.13 -0.99
CA ILE A 19 -9.60 5.30 -1.51
C ILE A 19 -9.80 6.76 -1.97
N LEU A 20 -9.38 7.74 -1.17
CA LEU A 20 -9.47 9.16 -1.53
C LEU A 20 -8.64 9.48 -2.78
N GLY A 21 -7.42 8.93 -2.89
CA GLY A 21 -6.60 9.08 -4.09
C GLY A 21 -7.28 8.50 -5.32
N ILE A 22 -7.74 7.25 -5.24
CA ILE A 22 -8.43 6.58 -6.35
C ILE A 22 -9.71 7.34 -6.73
N ALA A 23 -10.49 7.79 -5.76
CA ALA A 23 -11.71 8.58 -6.00
C ALA A 23 -11.39 9.93 -6.68
N ALA A 24 -10.36 10.65 -6.21
CA ALA A 24 -9.94 11.90 -6.81
C ALA A 24 -9.48 11.72 -8.27
N GLY A 25 -8.69 10.69 -8.55
CA GLY A 25 -8.30 10.33 -9.92
C GLY A 25 -9.50 9.96 -10.77
N GLY A 26 -10.38 9.09 -10.26
CA GLY A 26 -11.60 8.65 -10.94
C GLY A 26 -12.53 9.80 -11.30
N LEU A 27 -12.70 10.77 -10.40
CA LEU A 27 -13.49 11.98 -10.64
C LEU A 27 -12.91 12.82 -11.79
N VAL A 28 -11.60 13.03 -11.79
CA VAL A 28 -10.93 13.78 -12.88
C VAL A 28 -11.05 13.05 -14.20
N ASN A 29 -10.87 11.73 -14.21
CA ASN A 29 -11.01 10.92 -15.41
C ASN A 29 -12.46 10.89 -15.94
N GLY A 30 -13.45 10.89 -15.05
CA GLY A 30 -14.87 10.88 -15.42
C GLY A 30 -15.44 12.24 -15.84
N THR A 31 -14.87 13.34 -15.35
CA THR A 31 -15.38 14.71 -15.62
C THR A 31 -14.72 15.38 -16.82
N LEU A 32 -13.44 15.09 -17.09
CA LEU A 32 -12.73 15.71 -18.21
C LEU A 32 -13.15 15.08 -19.55
N PRO A 33 -13.44 15.90 -20.58
CA PRO A 33 -13.69 15.39 -21.93
C PRO A 33 -12.40 14.80 -22.52
N GLY A 34 -12.54 13.85 -23.45
CA GLY A 34 -11.42 13.18 -24.12
C GLY A 34 -11.26 11.70 -23.76
N ASN A 35 -10.55 10.99 -24.63
CA ASN A 35 -10.29 9.55 -24.47
C ASN A 35 -9.38 9.29 -23.26
N ALA A 36 -9.51 8.11 -22.65
CA ALA A 36 -8.69 7.71 -21.50
C ALA A 36 -7.18 7.64 -21.81
N THR A 37 -6.81 7.58 -23.10
CA THR A 37 -5.43 7.57 -23.58
C THR A 37 -4.86 8.96 -23.88
N ASP A 38 -5.65 10.03 -23.70
CA ASP A 38 -5.15 11.39 -23.83
C ASP A 38 -4.06 11.65 -22.77
N PRO A 39 -2.82 12.01 -23.17
CA PRO A 39 -1.71 12.22 -22.24
C PRO A 39 -2.00 13.26 -21.16
N ILE A 40 -2.75 14.32 -21.49
CA ILE A 40 -3.04 15.42 -20.55
C ILE A 40 -4.06 14.92 -19.51
N LYS A 41 -5.11 14.24 -19.96
CA LYS A 41 -6.13 13.67 -19.09
C LYS A 41 -5.54 12.61 -18.15
N LEU A 42 -4.68 11.75 -18.68
CA LEU A 42 -3.95 10.75 -17.89
C LEU A 42 -3.05 11.42 -16.84
N ALA A 43 -2.28 12.44 -17.23
CA ALA A 43 -1.41 13.18 -16.32
C ALA A 43 -2.20 13.83 -15.17
N LEU A 44 -3.33 14.46 -15.47
CA LEU A 44 -4.20 15.08 -14.45
C LEU A 44 -4.84 14.03 -13.52
N THR A 45 -5.21 12.87 -14.06
CA THR A 45 -5.75 11.74 -13.29
C THR A 45 -4.72 11.18 -12.30
N VAL A 46 -3.49 10.95 -12.78
CA VAL A 46 -2.37 10.46 -11.95
C VAL A 46 -1.99 11.50 -10.90
N LEU A 47 -1.89 12.78 -11.27
CA LEU A 47 -1.57 13.86 -10.34
C LEU A 47 -2.62 14.00 -9.24
N SER A 48 -3.90 13.90 -9.59
CA SER A 48 -5.00 13.99 -8.61
C SER A 48 -5.00 12.78 -7.67
N SER A 49 -4.74 11.59 -8.21
CA SER A 49 -4.56 10.38 -7.41
C SER A 49 -3.39 10.51 -6.45
N PHE A 50 -2.27 11.05 -6.94
CA PHE A 50 -1.08 11.30 -6.14
C PHE A 50 -1.37 12.23 -4.98
N ILE A 51 -2.04 13.36 -5.21
CA ILE A 51 -2.37 14.33 -4.15
C ILE A 51 -3.21 13.66 -3.06
N GLY A 52 -4.27 12.92 -3.44
CA GLY A 52 -5.12 12.24 -2.45
C GLY A 52 -4.36 11.19 -1.63
N MET A 53 -3.55 10.35 -2.29
CA MET A 53 -2.72 9.35 -1.60
C MET A 53 -1.63 10.00 -0.74
N PHE A 54 -1.04 11.10 -1.20
CA PHE A 54 0.01 11.82 -0.50
C PHE A 54 -0.50 12.37 0.84
N VAL A 55 -1.70 12.95 0.86
CA VAL A 55 -2.33 13.46 2.09
C VAL A 55 -2.51 12.31 3.10
N GLY A 56 -3.01 11.16 2.66
CA GLY A 56 -3.15 9.97 3.50
C GLY A 56 -1.82 9.45 4.03
N GLY A 57 -0.82 9.30 3.15
CA GLY A 57 0.53 8.88 3.52
C GLY A 57 1.22 9.86 4.47
N ALA A 58 1.00 11.16 4.30
CA ALA A 58 1.57 12.19 5.16
C ALA A 58 0.92 12.21 6.55
N ALA A 59 -0.41 12.11 6.62
CA ALA A 59 -1.13 11.98 7.87
C ALA A 59 -0.71 10.71 8.62
N TRP A 60 -0.50 9.61 7.91
CA TRP A 60 -0.02 8.35 8.47
C TRP A 60 1.40 8.50 9.03
N GLY A 61 2.35 8.98 8.22
CA GLY A 61 3.75 9.16 8.66
C GLY A 61 3.89 10.11 9.85
N TRP A 62 3.09 11.17 9.87
CA TRP A 62 2.98 12.07 11.03
C TRP A 62 2.43 11.35 12.26
N SER A 63 1.34 10.59 12.12
CA SER A 63 0.70 9.87 13.23
C SER A 63 1.63 8.82 13.84
N ILE A 64 2.35 8.07 13.00
CA ILE A 64 3.36 7.11 13.45
C ILE A 64 4.46 7.84 14.24
N SER A 65 4.95 8.99 13.77
CA SER A 65 5.98 9.76 14.49
C SER A 65 5.54 10.17 15.90
N ARG A 66 4.26 10.49 16.09
CA ARG A 66 3.68 10.85 17.40
C ARG A 66 3.65 9.66 18.35
N VAL A 67 3.19 8.50 17.88
CA VAL A 67 3.08 7.28 18.69
C VAL A 67 4.45 6.74 19.09
N THR A 68 5.43 6.88 18.20
CA THR A 68 6.78 6.37 18.43
C THR A 68 7.70 7.41 19.09
N LYS A 69 7.21 8.63 19.32
CA LYS A 69 7.93 9.78 19.89
C LYS A 69 9.18 10.14 19.09
N ALA A 70 9.12 10.01 17.76
CA ALA A 70 10.21 10.43 16.89
C ALA A 70 10.26 11.97 16.81
N ALA A 71 11.45 12.56 16.97
CA ALA A 71 11.64 14.02 16.89
C ALA A 71 11.40 14.57 15.46
N ALA A 72 11.44 13.72 14.44
CA ALA A 72 11.41 14.09 13.02
C ALA A 72 10.00 14.05 12.39
N GLY A 73 8.96 14.47 13.09
CA GLY A 73 7.57 14.30 12.64
C GLY A 73 7.23 14.87 11.26
N ARG A 74 7.71 16.09 10.94
CA ARG A 74 7.51 16.69 9.59
C ARG A 74 8.18 15.88 8.47
N ARG A 75 9.38 15.35 8.73
CA ARG A 75 10.10 14.54 7.74
C ARG A 75 9.44 13.19 7.54
N MET A 76 9.00 12.54 8.60
CA MET A 76 8.25 11.29 8.52
C MET A 76 6.91 11.47 7.80
N ALA A 77 6.24 12.62 7.97
CA ALA A 77 5.05 12.96 7.19
C ALA A 77 5.37 13.04 5.69
N VAL A 78 6.35 13.84 5.29
CA VAL A 78 6.73 13.96 3.87
C VAL A 78 7.19 12.62 3.31
N ALA A 79 8.02 11.88 4.03
CA ALA A 79 8.52 10.58 3.58
C ALA A 79 7.38 9.55 3.46
N GLY A 80 6.44 9.53 4.40
CA GLY A 80 5.24 8.70 4.34
C GLY A 80 4.35 9.06 3.15
N GLY A 81 4.11 10.35 2.91
CA GLY A 81 3.33 10.85 1.77
C GLY A 81 3.94 10.46 0.44
N ILE A 82 5.23 10.80 0.22
CA ILE A 82 5.95 10.46 -1.01
C ILE A 82 6.04 8.95 -1.20
N GLY A 83 6.46 8.23 -0.15
CA GLY A 83 6.70 6.79 -0.22
C GLY A 83 5.45 6.00 -0.55
N PHE A 84 4.36 6.29 0.16
CA PHE A 84 3.08 5.63 -0.07
C PHE A 84 2.48 5.99 -1.44
N ALA A 85 2.39 7.28 -1.77
CA ALA A 85 1.72 7.73 -2.99
C ALA A 85 2.48 7.31 -4.26
N LEU A 86 3.80 7.54 -4.32
CA LEU A 86 4.59 7.14 -5.48
C LEU A 86 4.60 5.63 -5.67
N CYS A 87 4.85 4.86 -4.60
CA CYS A 87 4.91 3.41 -4.71
C CYS A 87 3.56 2.83 -5.13
N THR A 88 2.46 3.30 -4.53
CA THR A 88 1.12 2.84 -4.88
C THR A 88 0.79 3.14 -6.33
N ILE A 89 1.10 4.34 -6.84
CA ILE A 89 0.86 4.68 -8.26
C ILE A 89 1.68 3.79 -9.18
N VAL A 90 2.98 3.62 -8.93
CA VAL A 90 3.85 2.78 -9.76
C VAL A 90 3.33 1.34 -9.79
N VAL A 91 2.93 0.81 -8.63
CA VAL A 91 2.37 -0.54 -8.52
C VAL A 91 1.03 -0.64 -9.25
N VAL A 92 0.11 0.31 -9.09
CA VAL A 92 -1.19 0.31 -9.79
C VAL A 92 -1.01 0.39 -11.30
N LEU A 93 -0.13 1.26 -11.80
CA LEU A 93 0.17 1.38 -13.23
C LEU A 93 0.79 0.09 -13.78
N THR A 94 1.71 -0.51 -13.01
CA THR A 94 2.35 -1.78 -13.38
C THR A 94 1.34 -2.91 -13.39
N LEU A 95 0.45 -2.99 -12.41
CA LEU A 95 -0.63 -3.96 -12.36
C LEU A 95 -1.58 -3.80 -13.55
N GLY A 96 -1.97 -2.56 -13.90
CA GLY A 96 -2.83 -2.32 -15.06
C GLY A 96 -2.17 -2.74 -16.37
N PHE A 97 -0.87 -2.49 -16.54
CA PHE A 97 -0.11 -2.97 -17.69
C PHE A 97 0.00 -4.50 -17.73
N LEU A 98 0.28 -5.14 -16.59
CA LEU A 98 0.39 -6.59 -16.50
C LEU A 98 -0.96 -7.29 -16.69
N GLU A 99 -2.05 -6.70 -16.21
CA GLU A 99 -3.42 -7.19 -16.45
C GLU A 99 -3.75 -7.16 -17.94
N ASP A 100 -3.49 -6.05 -18.63
CA ASP A 100 -3.69 -5.95 -20.07
C ASP A 100 -2.87 -7.01 -20.82
N LEU A 101 -1.59 -7.15 -20.49
CA LEU A 101 -0.69 -8.10 -21.14
C LEU A 101 -1.08 -9.57 -20.89
N VAL A 102 -1.40 -9.93 -19.65
CA VAL A 102 -1.61 -11.33 -19.22
C VAL A 102 -3.05 -11.78 -19.47
N VAL A 103 -4.02 -10.92 -19.18
CA VAL A 103 -5.45 -11.27 -19.21
C VAL A 103 -6.06 -10.93 -20.57
N GLN A 104 -5.89 -9.69 -21.05
CA GLN A 104 -6.56 -9.24 -22.28
C GLN A 104 -5.85 -9.74 -23.53
N GLN A 105 -4.51 -9.62 -23.58
CA GLN A 105 -3.73 -10.05 -24.74
C GLN A 105 -3.38 -11.54 -24.72
N GLN A 106 -3.73 -12.27 -23.65
CA GLN A 106 -3.43 -13.70 -23.45
C GLN A 106 -1.95 -14.07 -23.68
N ARG A 107 -1.02 -13.13 -23.46
CA ARG A 107 0.43 -13.34 -23.65
C ARG A 107 1.12 -13.94 -22.42
N GLY A 108 0.37 -14.18 -21.35
CA GLY A 108 0.87 -14.83 -20.14
C GLY A 108 0.70 -16.36 -20.14
N PRO A 109 1.25 -17.05 -19.14
CA PRO A 109 1.00 -18.47 -18.95
C PRO A 109 -0.50 -18.73 -18.76
N GLN A 110 -1.02 -19.85 -19.31
CA GLN A 110 -2.42 -20.27 -19.19
C GLN A 110 -2.71 -20.73 -17.76
N LEU A 111 -2.80 -19.77 -16.83
CA LEU A 111 -3.11 -20.01 -15.43
C LEU A 111 -4.55 -19.62 -15.14
N PRO A 112 -5.21 -20.30 -14.19
CA PRO A 112 -6.48 -19.84 -13.66
C PRO A 112 -6.39 -18.40 -13.13
N ILE A 113 -7.43 -17.59 -13.36
CA ILE A 113 -7.45 -16.16 -13.02
C ILE A 113 -7.12 -15.91 -11.54
N HIS A 114 -7.57 -16.75 -10.61
CA HIS A 114 -7.25 -16.64 -9.18
C HIS A 114 -5.75 -16.80 -8.89
N ASN A 115 -5.03 -17.62 -9.65
CA ASN A 115 -3.58 -17.75 -9.53
C ASN A 115 -2.87 -16.52 -10.09
N VAL A 116 -3.32 -16.00 -11.23
CA VAL A 116 -2.81 -14.74 -11.80
C VAL A 116 -3.01 -13.58 -10.81
N PHE A 117 -4.20 -13.47 -10.23
CA PHE A 117 -4.51 -12.49 -9.19
C PHE A 117 -3.53 -12.61 -8.01
N THR A 118 -3.31 -13.82 -7.50
CA THR A 118 -2.38 -14.06 -6.39
C THR A 118 -0.95 -13.66 -6.76
N MET A 119 -0.47 -14.05 -7.95
CA MET A 119 0.87 -13.76 -8.43
C MET A 119 1.12 -12.26 -8.66
N LEU A 120 0.08 -11.48 -8.95
CA LEU A 120 0.20 -10.04 -9.17
C LEU A 120 0.03 -9.25 -7.86
N PHE A 121 -1.00 -9.55 -7.07
CA PHE A 121 -1.38 -8.74 -5.91
C PHE A 121 -0.53 -9.02 -4.67
N VAL A 122 0.00 -10.24 -4.49
CA VAL A 122 0.88 -10.54 -3.35
C VAL A 122 2.20 -9.75 -3.44
N PRO A 123 2.93 -9.77 -4.58
CA PRO A 123 4.12 -8.92 -4.75
C PRO A 123 3.79 -7.44 -4.66
N ALA A 124 2.66 -7.00 -5.22
CA ALA A 124 2.21 -5.60 -5.11
C ALA A 124 2.06 -5.17 -3.65
N ALA A 125 1.38 -5.96 -2.82
CA ALA A 125 1.22 -5.68 -1.39
C ALA A 125 2.57 -5.66 -0.65
N ALA A 126 3.46 -6.60 -0.98
CA ALA A 126 4.83 -6.65 -0.43
C ALA A 126 5.64 -5.40 -0.81
N MET A 127 5.58 -4.96 -2.08
CA MET A 127 6.28 -3.77 -2.55
C MET A 127 5.77 -2.50 -1.86
N ILE A 128 4.44 -2.31 -1.78
CA ILE A 128 3.85 -1.12 -1.15
C ILE A 128 4.22 -1.06 0.34
N THR A 129 4.04 -2.16 1.07
CA THR A 129 4.34 -2.21 2.50
C THR A 129 5.84 -2.04 2.77
N GLY A 130 6.69 -2.69 1.98
CA GLY A 130 8.15 -2.56 2.06
C GLY A 130 8.63 -1.15 1.75
N ALA A 131 8.24 -0.58 0.62
CA ALA A 131 8.65 0.78 0.23
C ALA A 131 8.17 1.82 1.24
N SER A 132 6.93 1.69 1.74
CA SER A 132 6.40 2.58 2.79
C SER A 132 7.19 2.47 4.09
N GLY A 133 7.58 1.24 4.49
CA GLY A 133 8.46 1.01 5.64
C GLY A 133 9.85 1.62 5.47
N ALA A 134 10.46 1.44 4.31
CA ALA A 134 11.77 2.00 3.97
C ALA A 134 11.76 3.53 4.05
N MET A 135 10.74 4.16 3.45
CA MET A 135 10.60 5.61 3.41
C MET A 135 10.41 6.21 4.81
N LEU A 136 9.68 5.53 5.71
CA LEU A 136 9.64 5.94 7.11
C LEU A 136 11.03 5.90 7.77
N GLY A 137 11.82 4.85 7.54
CA GLY A 137 13.19 4.76 8.04
C GLY A 137 14.09 5.89 7.52
N PHE A 138 13.99 6.22 6.23
CA PHE A 138 14.69 7.38 5.65
C PHE A 138 14.21 8.71 6.24
N GLY A 139 12.91 8.86 6.49
CA GLY A 139 12.34 10.03 7.18
C GLY A 139 12.91 10.24 8.58
N MET A 140 13.38 9.15 9.20
CA MET A 140 14.06 9.16 10.50
C MET A 140 15.58 9.34 10.43
N ARG A 141 16.16 9.42 9.22
CA ARG A 141 17.62 9.46 8.96
C ARG A 141 18.38 8.22 9.45
N ASP A 142 17.74 7.07 9.48
CA ASP A 142 18.37 5.80 9.83
C ASP A 142 18.29 4.84 8.63
N PRO A 143 19.31 4.78 7.77
CA PRO A 143 19.29 3.95 6.56
C PRO A 143 19.34 2.45 6.89
N ALA A 144 19.96 2.06 8.01
CA ALA A 144 19.99 0.67 8.45
C ALA A 144 18.59 0.21 8.87
N LEU A 145 17.88 1.07 9.61
CA LEU A 145 16.47 0.87 9.94
C LEU A 145 15.60 0.88 8.69
N ALA A 146 15.86 1.76 7.72
CA ALA A 146 15.12 1.79 6.46
C ALA A 146 15.19 0.44 5.73
N GLY A 147 16.39 -0.13 5.58
CA GLY A 147 16.57 -1.45 4.97
C GLY A 147 15.86 -2.57 5.75
N ARG A 148 15.93 -2.53 7.09
CA ARG A 148 15.25 -3.51 7.93
C ARG A 148 13.73 -3.40 7.84
N LEU A 149 13.18 -2.19 7.87
CA LEU A 149 11.75 -1.94 7.71
C LEU A 149 11.29 -2.33 6.31
N ALA A 150 12.09 -2.09 5.27
CA ALA A 150 11.77 -2.50 3.91
C ALA A 150 11.49 -4.00 3.85
N TRP A 151 12.43 -4.82 4.32
CA TRP A 151 12.30 -6.27 4.27
C TRP A 151 11.20 -6.82 5.18
N LEU A 152 11.17 -6.39 6.43
CA LEU A 152 10.20 -6.93 7.39
C LEU A 152 8.77 -6.52 7.01
N CYS A 153 8.55 -5.28 6.56
CA CYS A 153 7.22 -4.86 6.10
C CYS A 153 6.84 -5.58 4.80
N ALA A 154 7.76 -5.74 3.84
CA ALA A 154 7.46 -6.45 2.60
C ALA A 154 7.05 -7.91 2.83
N ILE A 155 7.84 -8.64 3.62
CA ILE A 155 7.56 -10.05 3.92
C ILE A 155 6.26 -10.17 4.72
N SER A 156 6.09 -9.38 5.79
CA SER A 156 4.88 -9.46 6.61
C SER A 156 3.62 -9.04 5.85
N GLY A 157 3.69 -7.98 5.05
CA GLY A 157 2.59 -7.49 4.23
C GLY A 157 2.20 -8.48 3.14
N GLY A 158 3.19 -8.99 2.39
CA GLY A 158 2.98 -10.00 1.36
C GLY A 158 2.41 -11.30 1.92
N CYS A 159 2.98 -11.82 3.02
CA CYS A 159 2.47 -13.03 3.67
C CYS A 159 1.05 -12.82 4.22
N ALA A 160 0.75 -11.68 4.86
CA ALA A 160 -0.59 -11.40 5.37
C ALA A 160 -1.62 -11.32 4.24
N PHE A 161 -1.28 -10.66 3.12
CA PHE A 161 -2.14 -10.65 1.94
C PHE A 161 -2.37 -12.07 1.42
N LEU A 162 -1.29 -12.85 1.26
CA LEU A 162 -1.37 -14.23 0.76
C LEU A 162 -2.26 -15.11 1.64
N VAL A 163 -2.11 -15.04 2.96
CA VAL A 163 -2.94 -15.81 3.91
C VAL A 163 -4.41 -15.46 3.74
N VAL A 164 -4.75 -14.16 3.68
CA VAL A 164 -6.15 -13.74 3.47
C VAL A 164 -6.67 -14.21 2.11
N ASN A 165 -5.88 -14.06 1.06
CA ASN A 165 -6.24 -14.46 -0.29
C ASN A 165 -6.52 -15.97 -0.39
N LEU A 166 -5.64 -16.81 0.18
CA LEU A 166 -5.84 -18.27 0.21
C LEU A 166 -7.04 -18.67 1.07
N THR A 167 -7.26 -17.97 2.18
CA THR A 167 -8.41 -18.22 3.05
C THR A 167 -9.72 -17.91 2.32
N LEU A 168 -9.80 -16.77 1.63
CA LEU A 168 -10.97 -16.37 0.86
C LEU A 168 -11.21 -17.31 -0.33
N ASP A 169 -10.16 -17.71 -1.05
CA ASP A 169 -10.29 -18.71 -2.11
C ASP A 169 -10.83 -20.04 -1.57
N GLY A 170 -10.32 -20.52 -0.42
CA GLY A 170 -10.83 -21.71 0.26
C GLY A 170 -12.28 -21.60 0.74
N LEU A 171 -12.76 -20.39 1.04
CA LEU A 171 -14.15 -20.10 1.39
C LEU A 171 -15.07 -19.90 0.16
N GLY A 172 -14.54 -20.06 -1.06
CA GLY A 172 -15.30 -19.92 -2.29
C GLY A 172 -15.41 -18.47 -2.81
N PHE A 173 -14.70 -17.53 -2.22
CA PHE A 173 -14.47 -16.18 -2.78
C PHE A 173 -13.34 -16.22 -3.81
N ARG A 174 -13.51 -17.09 -4.80
CA ARG A 174 -12.53 -17.31 -5.87
C ARG A 174 -12.67 -16.23 -6.96
N VAL A 175 -11.58 -15.49 -7.20
CA VAL A 175 -11.53 -14.49 -8.28
C VAL A 175 -11.65 -15.17 -9.65
N GLY A 176 -12.61 -14.74 -10.46
CA GLY A 176 -12.88 -15.31 -11.79
C GLY A 176 -13.76 -16.57 -11.79
N ALA A 177 -14.36 -16.97 -10.65
CA ALA A 177 -15.33 -18.06 -10.60
C ALA A 177 -16.75 -17.62 -11.05
N PRO A 178 -17.65 -18.56 -11.41
CA PRO A 178 -19.05 -18.23 -11.72
C PRO A 178 -19.71 -17.46 -10.57
N GLY A 179 -20.33 -16.31 -10.87
CA GLY A 179 -20.94 -15.43 -9.87
C GLY A 179 -19.95 -14.55 -9.08
N ALA A 180 -18.66 -14.52 -9.44
CA ALA A 180 -17.66 -13.68 -8.77
C ALA A 180 -17.94 -12.18 -8.91
N GLU A 181 -18.53 -11.75 -10.03
CA GLU A 181 -18.98 -10.37 -10.27
C GLU A 181 -20.13 -9.98 -9.34
N ALA A 182 -21.14 -10.84 -9.19
CA ALA A 182 -22.27 -10.62 -8.31
C ALA A 182 -21.87 -10.49 -6.83
N ARG A 183 -20.74 -11.10 -6.44
CA ARG A 183 -20.18 -11.03 -5.08
C ARG A 183 -19.07 -9.99 -4.92
N ALA A 184 -18.75 -9.22 -5.97
CA ALA A 184 -17.61 -8.28 -6.00
C ALA A 184 -16.31 -8.91 -5.44
N THR A 185 -16.04 -10.16 -5.82
CA THR A 185 -15.03 -11.02 -5.18
C THR A 185 -13.63 -10.42 -5.27
N MET A 186 -13.28 -9.84 -6.43
CA MET A 186 -11.99 -9.18 -6.63
C MET A 186 -11.78 -8.00 -5.67
N ILE A 187 -12.77 -7.12 -5.54
CA ILE A 187 -12.71 -5.94 -4.66
C ILE A 187 -12.64 -6.39 -3.20
N THR A 188 -13.44 -7.39 -2.82
CA THR A 188 -13.47 -7.93 -1.46
C THR A 188 -12.12 -8.52 -1.07
N THR A 189 -11.55 -9.38 -1.91
CA THR A 189 -10.25 -10.01 -1.67
C THR A 189 -9.12 -8.98 -1.67
N ALA A 190 -9.12 -8.04 -2.61
CA ALA A 190 -8.12 -6.98 -2.65
C ALA A 190 -8.20 -6.08 -1.40
N LEU A 191 -9.40 -5.67 -0.97
CA LEU A 191 -9.58 -4.81 0.19
C LEU A 191 -9.15 -5.51 1.48
N LEU A 192 -9.63 -6.72 1.73
CA LEU A 192 -9.29 -7.48 2.93
C LEU A 192 -7.81 -7.86 2.96
N GLY A 193 -7.24 -8.25 1.82
CA GLY A 193 -5.82 -8.55 1.70
C GLY A 193 -4.95 -7.32 1.99
N ASN A 194 -5.28 -6.16 1.42
CA ASN A 194 -4.56 -4.91 1.68
C ASN A 194 -4.74 -4.43 3.12
N LEU A 195 -5.92 -4.61 3.71
CA LEU A 195 -6.16 -4.30 5.12
C LEU A 195 -5.27 -5.15 6.03
N ALA A 196 -5.21 -6.46 5.80
CA ALA A 196 -4.33 -7.36 6.54
C ALA A 196 -2.85 -7.01 6.34
N ALA A 197 -2.45 -6.69 5.11
CA ALA A 197 -1.09 -6.24 4.81
C ALA A 197 -0.74 -4.94 5.55
N ALA A 198 -1.66 -3.96 5.59
CA ALA A 198 -1.49 -2.71 6.31
C ALA A 198 -1.37 -2.92 7.83
N LEU A 199 -2.20 -3.81 8.41
CA LEU A 199 -2.11 -4.18 9.82
C LEU A 199 -0.77 -4.85 10.14
N ALA A 200 -0.35 -5.81 9.31
CA ALA A 200 0.91 -6.53 9.48
C ALA A 200 2.13 -5.60 9.38
N GLY A 201 2.19 -4.78 8.32
CA GLY A 201 3.25 -3.78 8.14
C GLY A 201 3.29 -2.75 9.28
N GLY A 202 2.12 -2.26 9.71
CA GLY A 202 2.02 -1.34 10.85
C GLY A 202 2.47 -1.98 12.17
N ALA A 203 2.19 -3.27 12.37
CA ALA A 203 2.67 -4.01 13.54
C ALA A 203 4.21 -4.12 13.55
N ILE A 204 4.82 -4.41 12.41
CA ILE A 204 6.29 -4.43 12.25
C ILE A 204 6.91 -3.07 12.55
N ILE A 205 6.32 -1.99 12.03
CA ILE A 205 6.78 -0.62 12.31
C ILE A 205 6.74 -0.37 13.84
N GLY A 206 5.63 -0.69 14.49
CA GLY A 206 5.49 -0.53 15.94
C GLY A 206 6.42 -1.43 16.76
N TYR A 207 6.80 -2.60 16.23
CA TYR A 207 7.77 -3.51 16.85
C TYR A 207 9.19 -2.96 16.77
N CYS A 208 9.62 -2.55 15.58
CA CYS A 208 10.92 -1.93 15.34
C CYS A 208 11.06 -0.60 16.09
N ALA A 209 9.96 0.13 16.26
CA ALA A 209 9.92 1.38 17.00
C ALA A 209 10.15 1.25 18.51
N ARG A 210 10.15 0.03 19.07
CA ARG A 210 10.51 -0.20 20.48
C ARG A 210 11.96 0.23 20.78
N GLY A 211 12.85 0.19 19.78
CA GLY A 211 14.22 0.68 19.90
C GLY A 211 14.37 2.20 19.79
N TRP A 212 13.39 2.91 19.23
CA TRP A 212 13.53 4.34 18.88
C TRP A 212 13.65 5.26 20.09
N SER A 213 13.01 4.92 21.23
CA SER A 213 13.11 5.75 22.43
C SER A 213 14.49 5.68 23.13
N ARG A 214 15.34 4.69 22.81
CA ARG A 214 16.68 4.56 23.41
C ARG A 214 17.77 5.28 22.60
N ALA A 215 17.68 5.26 21.28
CA ALA A 215 18.69 5.86 20.40
C ALA A 215 18.74 7.40 20.48
N PHE A 216 17.60 8.06 20.68
CA PHE A 216 17.51 9.53 20.77
C PHE A 216 17.67 10.07 22.21
N ALA A 217 17.70 9.20 23.22
CA ALA A 217 18.04 9.61 24.59
C ALA A 217 19.56 9.82 24.78
N GLY A 218 20.39 9.27 23.87
CA GLY A 218 21.85 9.42 23.90
C GLY A 218 22.42 10.51 23.00
N SER A 219 21.58 11.21 22.21
CA SER A 219 22.03 12.30 21.32
C SER A 219 21.79 13.69 21.91
N GLY A 220 21.49 13.76 23.20
CA GLY A 220 21.39 14.99 23.98
C GLY A 220 22.60 15.12 24.90
N SER A 221 23.76 15.44 24.32
CA SER A 221 24.94 15.96 25.01
C SER A 221 25.59 17.00 24.12
#